data_AF-A0A1I6RYI9-F1
#
_entry.id   AF-A0A1I6RYI9-F1
#
_cell.length_a   1.000
_cell.length_b   1.000
_cell.length_c   1.000
_cell.angle_alpha   90.00
_cell.angle_beta   90.00
_cell.angle_gamma   90.00
#
_symmetry.space_group_name_H-M   'P 1'
#
loop_
_entity.id
_entity.type
_entity.pdbx_description
1 polymer ?
#
loop_
_entity_poly.entity_id
_entity_poly.type
_entity_poly.pdbx_seq_one_letter_code
_entity_poly.pdbx_strand_id
1 'polypeptide(L)' 'MRTDEAMETALKALTGERGSRTEAVRYALLRAYKEQLLEQASEDAERLKDDPEDQAEMLAIQRFMGVTE' A
#
# COMPACT_ATOMS: atom_id res chain seq x y z
N MET A 1 5.96 -22.00 11.39
CA MET A 1 4.81 -21.09 11.60
C MET A 1 3.62 -21.94 11.97
N ARG A 2 2.93 -21.62 13.07
CA ARG A 2 1.68 -22.31 13.41
C ARG A 2 0.55 -21.54 12.74
N THR A 3 -0.30 -22.26 12.02
CA THR A 3 -1.39 -21.73 11.21
C THR A 3 -2.70 -22.24 11.79
N ASP A 4 -3.74 -21.41 11.74
CA ASP A 4 -5.10 -21.85 12.03
C ASP A 4 -5.76 -22.44 10.78
N GLU A 5 -6.97 -22.99 10.95
CA GLU A 5 -7.72 -23.64 9.87
C GLU A 5 -8.08 -22.68 8.73
N ALA A 6 -8.36 -21.42 9.04
CA ALA A 6 -8.67 -20.40 8.04
C ALA A 6 -7.43 -20.09 7.18
N MET A 7 -6.27 -19.95 7.81
CA MET A 7 -5.01 -19.73 7.11
C MET A 7 -4.60 -20.95 6.28
N GLU A 8 -4.82 -22.18 6.75
CA GLU A 8 -4.59 -23.38 5.93
C GLU A 8 -5.49 -23.41 4.71
N THR A 9 -6.75 -22.98 4.84
CA THR A 9 -7.69 -22.89 3.71
C THR A 9 -7.23 -21.85 2.68
N ALA A 10 -6.83 -20.67 3.15
CA ALA A 10 -6.29 -19.62 2.29
C ALA A 10 -4.99 -20.05 1.59
N LEU A 11 -4.09 -20.72 2.31
CA LEU A 11 -2.86 -21.24 1.74
C LEU A 11 -3.14 -22.31 0.70
N LYS A 12 -4.09 -23.22 0.93
CA LYS A 12 -4.51 -24.22 -0.08
C LYS A 12 -4.99 -23.55 -1.36
N ALA A 13 -5.84 -22.54 -1.25
CA ALA A 13 -6.33 -21.78 -2.41
C ALA A 13 -5.17 -21.13 -3.18
N LEU A 14 -4.30 -20.38 -2.48
CA LEU A 14 -3.15 -19.72 -3.09
C LEU A 14 -2.15 -20.71 -3.70
N THR A 15 -1.96 -21.89 -3.09
CA THR A 15 -1.10 -22.93 -3.68
C THR A 15 -1.70 -23.55 -4.92
N GLY A 16 -3.03 -23.69 -5.00
CA GLY A 16 -3.70 -24.19 -6.21
C GLY A 16 -3.42 -23.31 -7.43
N GLU A 17 -3.25 -22.01 -7.22
CA GLU A 17 -2.93 -21.05 -8.28
C GLU A 17 -1.43 -20.89 -8.56
N ARG A 18 -0.59 -21.01 -7.51
CA ARG A 18 0.84 -20.64 -7.55
C ARG A 18 1.78 -21.85 -7.59
N GLY A 19 1.28 -23.07 -7.43
CA GLY A 19 2.06 -24.30 -7.49
C GLY A 19 2.69 -24.70 -6.15
N SER A 20 3.49 -23.83 -5.53
CA SER A 20 4.16 -24.15 -4.26
C SER A 20 3.69 -23.32 -3.07
N ARG A 21 3.73 -23.92 -1.87
CA ARG A 21 3.43 -23.24 -0.60
C ARG A 21 4.38 -22.08 -0.34
N THR A 22 5.64 -22.22 -0.71
CA THR A 22 6.64 -21.15 -0.59
C THR A 22 6.28 -19.96 -1.47
N GLU A 23 5.86 -20.19 -2.72
CA GLU A 23 5.44 -19.11 -3.63
C GLU A 23 4.14 -18.46 -3.18
N ALA A 24 3.17 -19.23 -2.69
CA ALA A 24 1.94 -18.72 -2.10
C ALA A 24 2.21 -17.78 -0.91
N VAL A 25 3.08 -18.22 0.02
CA VAL A 25 3.49 -17.40 1.18
C VAL A 25 4.27 -16.16 0.74
N ARG A 26 5.22 -16.31 -0.18
CA ARG A 26 6.00 -15.18 -0.73
C ARG A 26 5.09 -14.15 -1.37
N TYR A 27 4.13 -14.60 -2.17
CA TYR A 27 3.14 -13.74 -2.81
C TYR A 27 2.30 -12.99 -1.77
N ALA A 28 1.71 -13.71 -0.81
CA ALA A 28 0.87 -13.11 0.22
C ALA A 28 1.63 -12.05 1.03
N LEU A 29 2.88 -12.34 1.42
CA LEU A 29 3.71 -11.41 2.18
C LEU A 29 4.03 -10.13 1.41
N LEU A 30 4.46 -10.27 0.14
CA LEU A 30 4.79 -9.10 -0.69
C LEU A 30 3.54 -8.29 -1.04
N ARG A 31 2.39 -8.94 -1.19
CA ARG A 31 1.12 -8.26 -1.45
C ARG A 31 0.68 -7.43 -0.24
N ALA A 32 0.72 -8.01 0.95
CA ALA A 32 0.38 -7.31 2.21
C ALA A 32 1.34 -6.14 2.46
N TYR A 33 2.65 -6.34 2.25
CA TYR A 33 3.62 -5.25 2.41
C TYR A 33 3.36 -4.10 1.43
N LYS A 34 3.00 -4.39 0.18
CA LYS A 34 2.61 -3.37 -0.79
C LYS A 34 1.36 -2.59 -0.34
N GLU A 35 0.37 -3.27 0.23
CA GLU A 35 -0.85 -2.62 0.73
C GLU A 35 -0.53 -1.67 1.88
N GLN A 36 0.30 -2.11 2.83
CA GLN A 36 0.76 -1.27 3.93
C GLN A 36 1.51 -0.01 3.45
N LEU A 37 2.36 -0.13 2.41
CA LEU A 37 3.03 1.05 1.84
C LEU A 37 2.05 2.04 1.21
N LEU A 38 0.99 1.55 0.56
CA LEU A 38 -0.04 2.40 -0.04
C LEU A 38 -0.91 3.08 1.02
N GLU A 39 -1.24 2.37 2.10
CA GLU A 39 -1.94 2.94 3.25
C GLU A 39 -1.12 4.06 3.88
N GLN A 40 0.16 3.81 4.16
CA GLN A 40 1.08 4.83 4.68
C GLN A 40 1.18 6.04 3.76
N ALA A 41 1.35 5.83 2.45
CA ALA A 41 1.42 6.93 1.49
C ALA A 41 0.11 7.74 1.46
N SER A 42 -1.05 7.08 1.65
CA SER A 42 -2.36 7.75 1.68
C SER A 42 -2.55 8.53 2.97
N GLU A 43 -2.16 7.97 4.12
CA GLU A 43 -2.16 8.66 5.40
C GLU A 43 -1.22 9.87 5.38
N ASP A 44 -0.02 9.71 4.82
CA ASP A 44 0.95 10.78 4.65
C ASP A 44 0.38 11.88 3.74
N ALA A 45 -0.29 11.54 2.64
CA ALA A 45 -0.93 12.51 1.76
C ALA A 45 -2.08 13.28 2.44
N GLU A 46 -2.91 12.62 3.25
CA GLU A 46 -3.95 13.31 4.03
C GLU A 46 -3.32 14.21 5.11
N ARG A 47 -2.23 13.80 5.76
CA ARG A 47 -1.50 14.69 6.68
C ARG A 47 -0.95 15.93 5.97
N LEU A 48 -0.31 15.77 4.81
CA LEU A 48 0.23 16.87 4.02
C LEU A 48 -0.86 17.83 3.53
N LYS A 49 -2.06 17.32 3.27
CA LYS A 49 -3.21 18.13 2.86
C LYS A 49 -3.75 19.01 3.99
N ASP A 50 -3.59 18.62 5.24
CA ASP A 50 -4.07 19.39 6.39
C ASP A 50 -3.00 20.34 6.98
N ASP A 51 -1.77 20.33 6.45
CA ASP A 51 -0.69 21.24 6.88
C ASP A 51 -0.74 22.58 6.11
N PRO A 52 -0.96 23.72 6.81
CA PRO A 52 -1.02 25.05 6.17
C PRO A 52 0.28 25.50 5.49
N GLU A 53 1.45 25.05 5.97
CA GLU A 53 2.75 25.37 5.34
C GLU A 53 2.91 24.59 4.03
N ASP A 54 2.54 23.31 4.03
CA ASP A 54 2.61 22.47 2.82
C ASP A 54 1.57 22.86 1.78
N GLN A 55 0.36 23.30 2.19
CA GLN A 55 -0.62 23.87 1.28
C GLN A 55 -0.08 25.13 0.57
N ALA A 56 0.65 25.98 1.29
CA ALA A 56 1.28 27.17 0.73
C ALA A 56 2.42 26.81 -0.24
N GLU A 57 3.22 25.79 0.09
CA GLU A 57 4.30 25.29 -0.78
C GLU A 57 3.74 24.64 -2.06
N MET A 58 2.70 23.81 -1.95
CA MET A 58 1.99 23.22 -3.10
C MET A 58 1.36 24.29 -4.00
N LEU A 59 0.75 25.33 -3.43
CA LEU A 59 0.24 26.48 -4.20
C LEU A 59 1.35 27.23 -4.93
N ALA A 60 2.52 27.41 -4.30
CA ALA A 60 3.68 28.03 -4.94
C ALA A 60 4.21 27.18 -6.11
N ILE A 61 4.28 25.86 -5.93
CA ILE A 61 4.68 24.91 -6.98
C ILE A 61 3.68 24.89 -8.14
N GLN A 62 2.37 24.89 -7.86
CA GLN A 62 1.31 24.93 -8.89
C GLN A 62 1.35 26.23 -9.71
N ARG A 63 1.59 27.38 -9.06
CA ARG A 63 1.79 28.68 -9.72
C ARG A 63 3.05 28.69 -10.60
N PHE A 64 4.15 28.11 -10.12
CA PHE A 64 5.38 28.00 -10.90
C PHE A 64 5.21 27.10 -12.14
N MET A 65 4.43 26.02 -12.02
CA MET A 65 4.12 25.12 -13.13
C MET A 65 2.99 25.62 -14.05
N GLY A 66 2.37 26.77 -13.76
CA GLY A 66 1.31 27.37 -14.59
C GLY A 66 0.00 26.59 -14.60
N VAL A 67 -0.28 25.80 -13.56
CA VAL A 67 -1.47 24.92 -13.48
C VAL A 67 -2.70 25.63 -12.91
N THR A 68 -2.51 26.74 -12.19
CA THR A 68 -3.58 27.59 -11.67
C THR A 68 -3.30 29.06 -11.97
N GLU A 69 -4.25 29.74 -12.63
CA GLU A 69 -4.24 31.19 -12.89
C GLU A 69 -4.56 32.02 -11.64
#